data_AF-A0A7K6ADW7-F1
#
_entry.id   AF-A0A7K6ADW7-F1
#
_cell.length_a   1.000
_cell.length_b   1.000
_cell.length_c   1.000
_cell.angle_alpha   90.00
_cell.angle_beta   90.00
_cell.angle_gamma   90.00
#
_symmetry.space_group_name_H-M   'P 1'
#
loop_
_entity.id
_entity.type
_entity.pdbx_description
1 polymer ?
#
loop_
_entity_poly.entity_id
_entity_poly.type
_entity_poly.pdbx_seq_one_letter_code
_entity_poly.pdbx_strand_id
1 'polypeptide(L)'
;GLRVLEALAASGLRSIRFAREVPGLGAIVACDRSAAAVTAMARNVAINGVGGLVTPHLGDARMLMYQSKADRAPFDVIDLDPYGSPSPFLDAAVQAVSEGGLLCVTCTDMGVMAGNSPETCYSKYGAVSLKGKFCHEMALRIVLHSLDLRANCYQRFVVPLLSLSADFYIRVFVRVFTGQAKVKASASKQALVFHCVGCGSHHLQRLGRATTHGSSLKFGAASGPPVGPTCEFCHHRHQLGGPVWAEPLHDPEFVGGVLGALERSPGRFTTEPRLRGVLSVISEELGDVPLYYTLDGLSSTIRSNTPSLLQLRSALLHAGFRVSLSHACKNAVKTDAPPAVLWDIMRCWAKLHPVKLERLPDTSPAARILSVEPTLQASFALRDDANPSSRKRGLKRFPENPEAFWGPKARAKAG
;
A
#
# COMPACT_ATOMS: atom_id res chain seq x y z
N GLY A 1 7.32 -20.92 22.51
CA GLY A 1 7.54 -19.63 21.83
C GLY A 1 6.92 -19.66 20.46
N LEU A 2 6.86 -18.53 19.76
CA LEU A 2 6.27 -18.43 18.42
C LEU A 2 7.10 -19.18 17.37
N ARG A 3 6.43 -19.82 16.40
CA ARG A 3 7.07 -20.52 15.29
C ARG A 3 7.03 -19.68 14.02
N VAL A 4 8.20 -19.41 13.44
CA VAL A 4 8.36 -18.52 12.28
C VAL A 4 8.80 -19.33 11.05
N LEU A 5 8.27 -18.97 9.89
CA LEU A 5 8.77 -19.39 8.59
C LEU A 5 9.32 -18.17 7.84
N GLU A 6 10.60 -18.21 7.49
CA GLU A 6 11.15 -17.40 6.39
C GLU A 6 11.10 -18.26 5.13
N ALA A 7 10.13 -17.99 4.25
CA ALA A 7 9.84 -18.88 3.12
C ALA A 7 10.91 -18.86 2.02
N LEU A 8 11.61 -17.74 1.85
CA LEU A 8 12.65 -17.55 0.83
C LEU A 8 13.90 -16.93 1.47
N ALA A 9 14.64 -17.75 2.20
CA ALA A 9 15.63 -17.27 3.16
C ALA A 9 17.00 -16.92 2.57
N ALA A 10 17.34 -17.40 1.37
CA ALA A 10 18.64 -17.16 0.74
C ALA A 10 19.83 -17.44 1.69
N SER A 11 20.49 -16.39 2.19
CA SER A 11 21.61 -16.51 3.13
C SER A 11 21.20 -16.75 4.59
N GLY A 12 19.90 -16.71 4.90
CA GLY A 12 19.35 -16.80 6.26
C GLY A 12 19.42 -15.50 7.05
N LEU A 13 19.79 -14.37 6.44
CA LEU A 13 20.03 -13.12 7.15
C LEU A 13 18.84 -12.69 8.02
N ARG A 14 17.61 -12.74 7.50
CA ARG A 14 16.43 -12.32 8.27
C ARG A 14 16.14 -13.30 9.40
N SER A 15 16.20 -14.61 9.17
CA SER A 15 16.06 -15.62 10.23
C SER A 15 17.09 -15.46 11.35
N ILE A 16 18.35 -15.17 11.00
CA ILE A 16 19.41 -14.90 11.99
C ILE A 16 19.07 -13.64 12.79
N ARG A 17 18.62 -12.57 12.14
CA ARG A 17 18.20 -11.35 12.83
C ARG A 17 16.98 -11.58 13.71
N PHE A 18 15.97 -12.34 13.26
CA PHE A 18 14.84 -12.74 14.09
C PHE A 18 15.32 -13.48 15.35
N ALA A 19 16.23 -14.43 15.21
CA ALA A 19 16.79 -15.16 16.34
C ALA A 19 17.55 -14.28 17.34
N ARG A 20 18.25 -13.25 16.86
CA ARG A 20 19.05 -12.35 17.69
C ARG A 20 18.24 -11.20 18.31
N GLU A 21 17.22 -10.74 17.60
CA GLU A 21 16.56 -9.47 17.90
C GLU A 21 15.10 -9.62 18.36
N VAL A 22 14.46 -10.77 18.16
CA VAL A 22 13.05 -10.96 18.52
C VAL A 22 12.94 -11.93 19.69
N PRO A 23 12.57 -11.45 20.90
CA PRO A 23 12.37 -12.33 22.05
C PRO A 23 11.10 -13.17 21.90
N GLY A 24 11.04 -14.30 22.62
CA GLY A 24 9.85 -15.15 22.70
C GLY A 24 9.63 -16.09 21.51
N LEU A 25 10.55 -16.12 20.54
CA LEU A 25 10.55 -17.11 19.46
C LEU A 25 10.91 -18.50 19.99
N GLY A 26 10.20 -19.52 19.50
CA GLY A 26 10.41 -20.93 19.85
C GLY A 26 11.14 -21.71 18.76
N ALA A 27 10.92 -21.38 17.49
CA ALA A 27 11.62 -21.97 16.36
C ALA A 27 11.49 -21.09 15.10
N ILE A 28 12.50 -21.12 14.24
CA ILE A 28 12.53 -20.42 12.96
C ILE A 28 12.93 -21.43 11.89
N VAL A 29 12.05 -21.67 10.92
CA VAL A 29 12.37 -22.46 9.73
C VAL A 29 12.78 -21.51 8.62
N ALA A 30 14.02 -21.64 8.15
CA ALA A 30 14.59 -20.83 7.08
C ALA A 30 14.66 -21.67 5.80
N CYS A 31 13.72 -21.44 4.88
CA CYS A 31 13.52 -22.28 3.70
C CYS A 31 14.17 -21.66 2.46
N ASP A 32 14.88 -22.45 1.67
CA ASP A 32 15.27 -22.07 0.31
C ASP A 32 15.29 -23.29 -0.62
N ARG A 33 15.01 -23.08 -1.91
CA ARG A 33 15.04 -24.15 -2.92
C ARG A 33 16.45 -24.46 -3.42
N SER A 34 17.39 -23.55 -3.22
CA SER A 34 18.77 -23.67 -3.68
C SER A 34 19.63 -24.37 -2.63
N ALA A 35 20.16 -25.54 -2.94
CA ALA A 35 21.09 -26.27 -2.07
C ALA A 35 22.33 -25.42 -1.70
N ALA A 36 22.81 -24.59 -2.63
CA ALA A 36 23.91 -23.66 -2.39
C ALA A 36 23.53 -22.58 -1.36
N ALA A 37 22.30 -22.05 -1.46
CA ALA A 37 21.79 -21.06 -0.50
C ALA A 37 21.65 -21.68 0.91
N VAL A 38 21.05 -22.87 1.00
CA VAL A 38 20.92 -23.61 2.28
C VAL A 38 22.27 -23.93 2.90
N THR A 39 23.27 -24.30 2.10
CA THR A 39 24.64 -24.54 2.59
C THR A 39 25.25 -23.26 3.16
N ALA A 40 25.12 -22.13 2.46
CA ALA A 40 25.60 -20.83 2.96
C ALA A 40 24.84 -20.39 4.22
N MET A 41 23.53 -20.60 4.25
CA MET A 41 22.66 -20.33 5.39
C MET A 41 23.07 -21.12 6.63
N ALA A 42 23.33 -22.43 6.49
CA ALA A 42 23.79 -23.26 7.60
C ALA A 42 25.11 -22.75 8.19
N ARG A 43 26.06 -22.32 7.35
CA ARG A 43 27.30 -21.67 7.80
C ARG A 43 27.03 -20.38 8.55
N ASN A 44 26.16 -19.51 8.03
CA ASN A 44 25.82 -18.24 8.66
C ASN A 44 25.11 -18.45 10.01
N VAL A 45 24.21 -19.43 10.11
CA VAL A 45 23.55 -19.83 11.35
C VAL A 45 24.56 -20.29 12.40
N ALA A 46 25.55 -21.09 12.00
CA ALA A 46 26.61 -21.57 12.89
C ALA A 46 27.52 -20.43 13.36
N ILE A 47 28.00 -19.58 12.45
CA ILE A 47 28.85 -18.41 12.78
C ILE A 47 28.13 -17.47 13.76
N ASN A 48 26.81 -17.33 13.62
CA ASN A 48 26.01 -16.51 14.51
C ASN A 48 25.53 -17.25 15.75
N GLY A 49 25.86 -18.53 15.96
CA GLY A 49 25.47 -19.28 17.16
C GLY A 49 23.96 -19.38 17.41
N VAL A 50 23.14 -19.36 16.35
CA VAL A 50 21.66 -19.38 16.44
C VAL A 50 21.03 -20.71 16.03
N GLY A 51 21.84 -21.78 15.91
CA GLY A 51 21.38 -23.10 15.47
C GLY A 51 20.37 -23.77 16.40
N GLY A 52 20.29 -23.37 17.68
CA GLY A 52 19.26 -23.85 18.60
C GLY A 52 17.85 -23.32 18.30
N LEU A 53 17.73 -22.28 17.47
CA LEU A 53 16.46 -21.66 17.11
C LEU A 53 16.19 -21.68 15.61
N VAL A 54 17.23 -21.57 14.77
CA VAL A 54 17.09 -21.49 13.31
C VAL A 54 17.43 -22.83 12.66
N THR A 55 16.47 -23.39 11.95
CA THR A 55 16.62 -24.63 11.17
C THR A 55 16.61 -24.32 9.68
N PRO A 56 17.76 -24.48 8.98
CA PRO A 56 17.80 -24.42 7.53
C PRO A 56 16.98 -25.56 6.90
N HIS A 57 16.22 -25.26 5.85
CA HIS A 57 15.40 -26.24 5.14
C HIS A 57 15.58 -26.12 3.62
N LEU A 58 15.95 -27.22 2.98
CA LEU A 58 16.02 -27.34 1.53
C LEU A 58 14.68 -27.82 0.98
N GLY A 59 13.96 -26.95 0.27
CA GLY A 59 12.67 -27.32 -0.29
C GLY A 59 11.93 -26.19 -0.99
N ASP A 60 10.80 -26.53 -1.60
CA ASP A 60 9.84 -25.55 -2.09
C ASP A 60 8.97 -25.06 -0.93
N ALA A 61 9.01 -23.75 -0.68
CA ALA A 61 8.26 -23.13 0.41
C ALA A 61 6.75 -23.39 0.34
N ARG A 62 6.18 -23.55 -0.86
CA ARG A 62 4.76 -23.89 -1.04
C ARG A 62 4.45 -25.26 -0.47
N MET A 63 5.29 -26.24 -0.81
CA MET A 63 5.14 -27.61 -0.32
C MET A 63 5.34 -27.67 1.19
N LEU A 64 6.34 -26.96 1.72
CA LEU A 64 6.56 -26.86 3.16
C LEU A 64 5.34 -26.27 3.90
N MET A 65 4.72 -25.23 3.35
CA MET A 65 3.51 -24.63 3.93
C MET A 65 2.31 -25.59 3.88
N TYR A 66 2.08 -26.28 2.76
CA TYR A 66 1.01 -27.28 2.68
C TYR A 66 1.24 -28.47 3.62
N GLN A 67 2.49 -28.95 3.72
CA GLN A 67 2.87 -30.02 4.63
C GLN A 67 2.65 -29.61 6.09
N SER A 68 3.10 -28.41 6.47
CA SER A 68 2.86 -27.82 7.80
C SER A 68 1.37 -27.76 8.16
N LYS A 69 0.51 -27.44 7.20
CA LYS A 69 -0.95 -27.48 7.37
C LYS A 69 -1.45 -28.91 7.57
N ALA A 70 -1.00 -29.86 6.73
CA ALA A 70 -1.40 -31.27 6.80
C ALA A 70 -1.01 -31.90 8.15
N ASP A 71 0.19 -31.58 8.63
CA ASP A 71 0.75 -32.06 9.90
C ASP A 71 0.17 -31.33 11.13
N ARG A 72 -0.77 -30.39 10.92
CA ARG A 72 -1.36 -29.55 11.98
C ARG A 72 -0.32 -28.82 12.82
N ALA A 73 0.79 -28.46 12.20
CA ALA A 73 1.88 -27.70 12.79
C ALA A 73 2.00 -26.37 12.05
N PRO A 74 1.06 -25.42 12.23
CA PRO A 74 1.07 -24.14 11.53
C PRO A 74 2.25 -23.27 11.96
N PHE A 75 2.47 -22.18 11.22
CA PHE A 75 3.41 -21.13 11.58
C PHE A 75 2.67 -19.93 12.16
N ASP A 76 3.17 -19.35 13.25
CA ASP A 76 2.61 -18.14 13.85
C ASP A 76 2.99 -16.89 13.07
N VAL A 77 4.15 -16.93 12.41
CA VAL A 77 4.61 -15.87 11.51
C VAL A 77 5.11 -16.50 10.22
N ILE A 78 4.63 -16.01 9.08
CA ILE A 78 5.15 -16.38 7.75
C ILE A 78 5.66 -15.12 7.06
N ASP A 79 6.90 -15.16 6.59
CA ASP A 79 7.53 -14.09 5.82
C ASP A 79 7.77 -14.54 4.37
N LEU A 80 7.07 -13.89 3.44
CA LEU A 80 7.18 -14.09 2.00
C LEU A 80 7.95 -12.92 1.39
N ASP A 81 9.16 -13.18 0.92
CA ASP A 81 10.02 -12.17 0.30
C ASP A 81 10.70 -12.68 -0.98
N PRO A 82 9.91 -12.93 -2.03
CA PRO A 82 10.44 -13.44 -3.28
C PRO A 82 11.05 -12.35 -4.14
N TYR A 83 11.92 -12.77 -5.07
CA TYR A 83 12.27 -11.94 -6.21
C TYR A 83 11.06 -11.79 -7.13
N GLY A 84 10.49 -10.59 -7.19
CA GLY A 84 9.35 -10.26 -8.03
C GLY A 84 8.02 -10.40 -7.29
N SER A 85 7.22 -11.39 -7.69
CA SER A 85 5.83 -11.55 -7.24
C SER A 85 5.69 -12.63 -6.16
N PRO A 86 4.93 -12.37 -5.09
CA PRO A 86 4.56 -13.39 -4.11
C PRO A 86 3.34 -14.23 -4.51
N SER A 87 2.67 -13.91 -5.62
CA SER A 87 1.45 -14.59 -6.07
C SER A 87 1.48 -16.12 -5.96
N PRO A 88 2.57 -16.83 -6.37
CA PRO A 88 2.64 -18.30 -6.29
C PRO A 88 2.60 -18.87 -4.87
N PHE A 89 2.90 -18.05 -3.85
CA PHE A 89 3.03 -18.46 -2.45
C PHE A 89 1.82 -18.07 -1.59
N LEU A 90 1.01 -17.11 -2.06
CA LEU A 90 -0.06 -16.51 -1.25
C LEU A 90 -1.11 -17.54 -0.80
N ASP A 91 -1.49 -18.46 -1.67
CA ASP A 91 -2.52 -19.47 -1.38
C ASP A 91 -2.08 -20.45 -0.28
N ALA A 92 -0.84 -20.94 -0.35
CA ALA A 92 -0.26 -21.79 0.67
C ALA A 92 -0.10 -21.05 2.01
N ALA A 93 0.32 -19.78 1.96
CA ALA A 93 0.59 -18.99 3.15
C ALA A 93 -0.67 -18.67 3.97
N VAL A 94 -1.78 -18.27 3.33
CA VAL A 94 -3.04 -17.99 4.05
C VAL A 94 -3.62 -19.23 4.73
N GLN A 95 -3.23 -20.42 4.28
CA GLN A 95 -3.67 -21.69 4.87
C GLN A 95 -2.72 -22.19 5.97
N ALA A 96 -1.42 -22.00 5.81
CA ALA A 96 -0.39 -22.50 6.73
C ALA A 96 -0.16 -21.61 7.96
N VAL A 97 -0.57 -20.34 7.90
CA VAL A 97 -0.50 -19.43 9.05
C VAL A 97 -1.53 -19.81 10.12
N SER A 98 -1.12 -19.76 11.38
CA SER A 98 -1.97 -20.08 12.53
C SER A 98 -3.14 -19.10 12.66
N GLU A 99 -4.13 -19.44 13.48
CA GLU A 99 -5.28 -18.57 13.76
C GLU A 99 -4.81 -17.26 14.41
N GLY A 100 -5.07 -16.13 13.74
CA GLY A 100 -4.57 -14.83 14.16
C GLY A 100 -3.05 -14.65 13.99
N GLY A 101 -2.37 -15.55 13.29
CA GLY A 101 -0.95 -15.43 12.98
C GLY A 101 -0.65 -14.28 12.01
N LEU A 102 0.62 -13.89 11.95
CA LEU A 102 1.14 -12.76 11.17
C LEU A 102 1.68 -13.23 9.82
N LEU A 103 1.18 -12.63 8.74
CA LEU A 103 1.72 -12.81 7.39
C LEU A 103 2.39 -11.52 6.93
N CYS A 104 3.66 -11.62 6.60
CA CYS A 104 4.48 -10.54 6.05
C CYS A 104 4.72 -10.83 4.57
N VAL A 105 4.33 -9.91 3.67
CA VAL A 105 4.45 -10.13 2.23
C VAL A 105 5.16 -8.96 1.58
N THR A 106 6.32 -9.20 0.97
CA THR A 106 7.01 -8.25 0.09
C THR A 106 6.64 -8.52 -1.38
N CYS A 107 6.51 -7.45 -2.16
CA CYS A 107 6.44 -7.50 -3.61
C CYS A 107 7.45 -6.52 -4.20
N THR A 108 8.29 -7.00 -5.12
CA THR A 108 9.28 -6.16 -5.82
C THR A 108 8.95 -5.96 -7.30
N ASP A 109 7.84 -6.53 -7.80
CA ASP A 109 7.41 -6.40 -9.19
C ASP A 109 6.56 -5.14 -9.45
N MET A 110 7.01 -4.00 -8.91
CA MET A 110 6.34 -2.71 -9.06
C MET A 110 6.12 -2.30 -10.52
N GLY A 111 6.97 -2.74 -11.47
CA GLY A 111 6.73 -2.51 -12.89
C GLY A 111 5.36 -3.05 -13.36
N VAL A 112 4.91 -4.18 -12.82
CA VAL A 112 3.60 -4.78 -13.13
C VAL A 112 2.47 -4.04 -12.39
N MET A 113 2.64 -3.81 -11.09
CA MET A 113 1.58 -3.22 -10.26
C MET A 113 1.43 -1.70 -10.42
N ALA A 114 2.43 -1.01 -10.99
CA ALA A 114 2.37 0.43 -11.26
C ALA A 114 1.69 0.80 -12.59
N GLY A 115 1.09 -0.17 -13.28
CA GLY A 115 0.27 0.07 -14.47
C GLY A 115 0.97 -0.08 -15.82
N ASN A 116 2.20 -0.61 -15.89
CA ASN A 116 2.87 -0.84 -17.19
C ASN A 116 2.41 -2.13 -17.89
N SER A 117 1.96 -3.13 -17.12
CA SER A 117 1.57 -4.45 -17.62
C SER A 117 0.29 -4.92 -16.94
N PRO A 118 -0.87 -4.30 -17.23
CA PRO A 118 -2.14 -4.59 -16.57
C PRO A 118 -2.60 -6.04 -16.72
N GLU A 119 -2.34 -6.67 -17.86
CA GLU A 119 -2.62 -8.08 -18.13
C GLU A 119 -1.79 -9.02 -17.26
N THR A 120 -0.51 -8.68 -17.05
CA THR A 120 0.37 -9.40 -16.14
C THR A 120 -0.04 -9.19 -14.67
N CYS A 121 -0.53 -8.00 -14.33
CA CYS A 121 -1.06 -7.72 -13.00
C CYS A 121 -2.31 -8.56 -12.73
N TYR A 122 -3.20 -8.68 -13.72
CA TYR A 122 -4.42 -9.47 -13.61
C TYR A 122 -4.09 -10.96 -13.43
N SER A 123 -3.19 -11.52 -14.24
CA SER A 123 -2.83 -12.94 -14.14
C SER A 123 -2.18 -13.32 -12.81
N LYS A 124 -1.40 -12.43 -12.20
CA LYS A 124 -0.75 -12.66 -10.90
C LYS A 124 -1.68 -12.39 -9.72
N TYR A 125 -2.43 -11.29 -9.76
CA TYR A 125 -3.09 -10.74 -8.57
C TYR A 125 -4.61 -10.73 -8.62
N GLY A 126 -5.22 -11.08 -9.75
CA GLY A 126 -6.67 -10.98 -9.95
C GLY A 126 -7.18 -9.55 -10.08
N ALA A 127 -6.29 -8.59 -10.35
CA ALA A 127 -6.62 -7.16 -10.43
C ALA A 127 -5.88 -6.46 -11.57
N VAL A 128 -6.53 -5.48 -12.19
CA VAL A 128 -5.97 -4.62 -13.23
C VAL A 128 -5.31 -3.40 -12.60
N SER A 129 -4.01 -3.23 -12.80
CA SER A 129 -3.29 -2.02 -12.36
C SER A 129 -3.55 -0.84 -13.31
N LEU A 130 -3.54 0.38 -12.77
CA LEU A 130 -3.69 1.61 -13.54
C LEU A 130 -2.41 2.45 -13.47
N LYS A 131 -2.07 3.06 -14.59
CA LYS A 131 -0.99 4.05 -14.66
C LYS A 131 -1.49 5.39 -14.17
N GLY A 132 -1.44 5.60 -12.87
CA GLY A 132 -1.81 6.84 -12.20
C GLY A 132 -0.73 7.32 -11.23
N LYS A 133 -0.83 8.57 -10.76
CA LYS A 133 0.11 9.10 -9.74
C LYS A 133 0.01 8.36 -8.40
N PHE A 134 -1.14 7.72 -8.14
CA PHE A 134 -1.43 6.90 -6.96
C PHE A 134 -0.94 5.44 -7.07
N CYS A 135 -0.19 5.08 -8.10
CA CYS A 135 0.12 3.69 -8.44
C CYS A 135 0.78 2.89 -7.29
N HIS A 136 1.60 3.53 -6.46
CA HIS A 136 2.24 2.89 -5.31
C HIS A 136 1.22 2.46 -4.24
N GLU A 137 0.24 3.31 -3.94
CA GLU A 137 -0.84 2.93 -3.03
C GLU A 137 -1.77 1.90 -3.67
N MET A 138 -2.09 2.05 -4.97
CA MET A 138 -2.90 1.06 -5.67
C MET A 138 -2.24 -0.32 -5.62
N ALA A 139 -0.92 -0.42 -5.74
CA ALA A 139 -0.19 -1.67 -5.60
C ALA A 139 -0.37 -2.31 -4.22
N LEU A 140 -0.29 -1.52 -3.13
CA LEU A 140 -0.59 -2.02 -1.77
C LEU A 140 -2.01 -2.59 -1.69
N ARG A 141 -2.98 -1.87 -2.26
CA ARG A 141 -4.39 -2.28 -2.25
C ARG A 141 -4.65 -3.51 -3.13
N ILE A 142 -3.92 -3.69 -4.23
CA ILE A 142 -3.96 -4.88 -5.09
C ILE A 142 -3.46 -6.11 -4.33
N VAL A 143 -2.35 -6.01 -3.61
CA VAL A 143 -1.82 -7.14 -2.82
C VAL A 143 -2.77 -7.54 -1.71
N LEU A 144 -3.34 -6.56 -0.99
CA LEU A 144 -4.36 -6.82 0.03
C LEU A 144 -5.63 -7.46 -0.57
N HIS A 145 -6.10 -6.99 -1.73
CA HIS A 145 -7.18 -7.64 -2.47
C HIS A 145 -6.85 -9.11 -2.76
N SER A 146 -5.66 -9.37 -3.30
CA SER A 146 -5.17 -10.69 -3.66
C SER A 146 -5.06 -11.65 -2.47
N LEU A 147 -4.67 -11.14 -1.30
CA LEU A 147 -4.60 -11.87 -0.05
C LEU A 147 -6.00 -12.20 0.50
N ASP A 148 -6.88 -11.20 0.57
CA ASP A 148 -8.26 -11.39 1.06
C ASP A 148 -9.01 -12.39 0.17
N LEU A 149 -8.91 -12.26 -1.16
CA LEU A 149 -9.55 -13.16 -2.12
C LEU A 149 -9.14 -14.63 -1.88
N ARG A 150 -7.84 -14.90 -1.71
CA ARG A 150 -7.35 -16.27 -1.47
C ARG A 150 -7.73 -16.77 -0.08
N ALA A 151 -7.67 -15.94 0.95
CA ALA A 151 -8.09 -16.33 2.30
C ALA A 151 -9.58 -16.71 2.35
N ASN A 152 -10.43 -15.95 1.65
CA ASN A 152 -11.88 -16.16 1.64
C ASN A 152 -12.29 -17.54 1.12
N CYS A 153 -11.54 -18.11 0.16
CA CYS A 153 -11.76 -19.47 -0.36
C CYS A 153 -11.74 -20.52 0.75
N TYR A 154 -11.08 -20.24 1.87
CA TYR A 154 -10.93 -21.14 3.01
C TYR A 154 -11.71 -20.69 4.25
N GLN A 155 -12.73 -19.83 4.08
CA GLN A 155 -13.49 -19.21 5.17
C GLN A 155 -12.62 -18.38 6.14
N ARG A 156 -11.48 -17.89 5.65
CA ARG A 156 -10.54 -17.04 6.38
C ARG A 156 -10.58 -15.62 5.84
N PHE A 157 -10.21 -14.65 6.66
CA PHE A 157 -10.16 -13.24 6.28
C PHE A 157 -8.86 -12.59 6.77
N VAL A 158 -8.42 -11.55 6.08
CA VAL A 158 -7.23 -10.79 6.43
C VAL A 158 -7.57 -9.48 7.14
N VAL A 159 -6.73 -9.11 8.10
CA VAL A 159 -6.78 -7.82 8.81
C VAL A 159 -5.44 -7.12 8.57
N PRO A 160 -5.39 -6.06 7.74
CA PRO A 160 -4.17 -5.27 7.54
C PRO A 160 -3.72 -4.59 8.83
N LEU A 161 -2.45 -4.73 9.18
CA LEU A 161 -1.82 -4.05 10.31
C LEU A 161 -0.98 -2.86 9.84
N LEU A 162 -0.19 -3.06 8.79
CA LEU A 162 0.72 -2.07 8.24
C LEU A 162 0.99 -2.38 6.77
N SER A 163 1.07 -1.35 5.94
CA SER A 163 1.37 -1.46 4.51
C SER A 163 2.39 -0.38 4.18
N LEU A 164 3.47 -0.74 3.49
CA LEU A 164 4.62 0.14 3.26
C LEU A 164 4.94 0.16 1.77
N SER A 165 4.98 1.34 1.17
CA SER A 165 5.73 1.57 -0.05
C SER A 165 7.09 2.17 0.31
N ALA A 166 8.17 1.46 -0.02
CA ALA A 166 9.52 1.85 0.35
C ALA A 166 10.51 1.53 -0.78
N ASP A 167 11.25 2.54 -1.21
CA ASP A 167 12.25 2.45 -2.28
C ASP A 167 11.64 1.87 -3.57
N PHE A 168 11.91 0.60 -3.88
CA PHE A 168 11.48 -0.09 -5.10
C PHE A 168 10.53 -1.26 -4.85
N TYR A 169 10.05 -1.42 -3.61
CA TYR A 169 9.17 -2.52 -3.23
C TYR A 169 7.98 -2.02 -2.40
N ILE A 170 6.99 -2.89 -2.29
CA ILE A 170 5.92 -2.74 -1.33
C ILE A 170 5.90 -3.91 -0.36
N ARG A 171 5.44 -3.67 0.86
CA ARG A 171 5.35 -4.69 1.90
C ARG A 171 4.07 -4.53 2.71
N VAL A 172 3.35 -5.62 2.91
CA VAL A 172 2.13 -5.64 3.73
C VAL A 172 2.28 -6.62 4.88
N PHE A 173 1.72 -6.24 6.03
CA PHE A 173 1.65 -7.03 7.25
C PHE A 173 0.18 -7.23 7.57
N VAL A 174 -0.27 -8.48 7.59
CA VAL A 174 -1.67 -8.81 7.86
C VAL A 174 -1.78 -9.90 8.91
N ARG A 175 -2.85 -9.88 9.69
CA ARG A 175 -3.27 -11.06 10.48
C ARG A 175 -4.31 -11.85 9.72
N VAL A 176 -4.30 -13.17 9.88
CA VAL A 176 -5.25 -14.05 9.18
C VAL A 176 -6.08 -14.82 10.20
N PHE A 177 -7.41 -14.68 10.12
CA PHE A 177 -8.36 -15.29 11.04
C PHE A 177 -9.39 -16.14 10.30
N THR A 178 -10.06 -17.03 11.00
CA THR A 178 -11.18 -17.82 10.49
C THR A 178 -12.51 -17.16 10.86
N GLY A 179 -13.43 -16.99 9.90
CA GLY A 179 -14.71 -16.37 10.19
C GLY A 179 -15.61 -16.15 8.98
N GLN A 180 -16.56 -17.07 8.77
CA GLN A 180 -17.49 -17.02 7.63
C GLN A 180 -18.28 -15.70 7.53
N ALA A 181 -18.71 -15.15 8.67
CA ALA A 181 -19.45 -13.89 8.71
C ALA A 181 -18.62 -12.70 8.21
N LYS A 182 -17.32 -12.67 8.53
CA LYS A 182 -16.38 -11.64 8.05
C LYS A 182 -16.07 -11.82 6.56
N VAL A 183 -15.97 -13.06 6.10
CA VAL A 183 -15.77 -13.40 4.68
C VAL A 183 -16.93 -12.92 3.81
N LYS A 184 -18.19 -13.04 4.27
CA LYS A 184 -19.37 -12.52 3.57
C LYS A 184 -19.31 -11.00 3.32
N ALA A 185 -18.60 -10.26 4.17
CA ALA A 185 -18.38 -8.83 3.99
C ALA A 185 -17.27 -8.50 2.98
N SER A 186 -16.51 -9.48 2.48
CA SER A 186 -15.35 -9.23 1.62
C SER A 186 -15.67 -8.37 0.40
N ALA A 187 -16.72 -8.70 -0.35
CA ALA A 187 -17.08 -7.93 -1.55
C ALA A 187 -17.31 -6.44 -1.26
N SER A 188 -17.85 -6.09 -0.08
CA SER A 188 -17.99 -4.69 0.33
C SER A 188 -16.68 -3.98 0.66
N LYS A 189 -15.61 -4.71 0.96
CA LYS A 189 -14.25 -4.18 1.19
C LYS A 189 -13.46 -3.98 -0.10
N GLN A 190 -13.94 -4.48 -1.24
CA GLN A 190 -13.27 -4.38 -2.53
C GLN A 190 -13.91 -3.30 -3.40
N ALA A 191 -13.12 -2.65 -4.25
CA ALA A 191 -13.62 -1.66 -5.19
C ALA A 191 -12.94 -1.71 -6.56
N LEU A 192 -13.69 -1.36 -7.61
CA LEU A 192 -13.14 -0.94 -8.89
C LEU A 192 -12.77 0.54 -8.83
N VAL A 193 -11.77 0.94 -9.62
CA VAL A 193 -11.31 2.32 -9.74
C VAL A 193 -11.59 2.83 -11.14
N PHE A 194 -12.39 3.88 -11.26
CA PHE A 194 -12.59 4.63 -12.49
C PHE A 194 -11.64 5.81 -12.50
N HIS A 195 -10.63 5.79 -13.37
CA HIS A 195 -9.59 6.82 -13.45
C HIS A 195 -9.66 7.60 -14.75
N CYS A 196 -9.85 8.91 -14.69
CA CYS A 196 -9.85 9.76 -15.87
C CYS A 196 -8.42 9.91 -16.43
N VAL A 197 -8.24 9.53 -17.71
CA VAL A 197 -6.92 9.61 -18.37
C VAL A 197 -6.48 11.04 -18.70
N GLY A 198 -7.39 12.01 -18.61
CA GLY A 198 -7.10 13.42 -18.90
C GLY A 198 -6.67 14.20 -17.65
N CYS A 199 -7.53 14.25 -16.63
CA CYS A 199 -7.30 15.07 -15.45
C CYS A 199 -6.84 14.28 -14.22
N GLY A 200 -6.91 12.95 -14.25
CA GLY A 200 -6.50 12.10 -13.13
C GLY A 200 -7.53 11.98 -11.99
N SER A 201 -8.68 12.65 -12.08
CA SER A 201 -9.83 12.39 -11.20
C SER A 201 -10.15 10.90 -11.16
N HIS A 202 -10.43 10.40 -9.97
CA HIS A 202 -10.72 8.99 -9.77
C HIS A 202 -11.90 8.78 -8.81
N HIS A 203 -12.68 7.75 -9.09
CA HIS A 203 -13.87 7.37 -8.33
C HIS A 203 -13.81 5.87 -8.01
N LEU A 204 -14.19 5.50 -6.79
CA LEU A 204 -14.25 4.10 -6.37
C LEU A 204 -15.68 3.58 -6.46
N GLN A 205 -15.83 2.38 -7.02
CA GLN A 205 -17.07 1.62 -7.03
C GLN A 205 -16.88 0.36 -6.20
N ARG A 206 -17.51 0.28 -5.02
CA ARG A 206 -17.51 -0.95 -4.21
C ARG A 206 -18.13 -2.11 -5.02
N LEU A 207 -17.64 -3.34 -4.82
CA LEU A 207 -18.20 -4.53 -5.48
C LEU A 207 -19.47 -5.05 -4.78
N GLY A 208 -19.55 -4.88 -3.46
CA GLY A 208 -20.71 -5.26 -2.65
C GLY A 208 -21.14 -4.15 -1.71
N ARG A 209 -22.37 -4.27 -1.21
CA ARG A 209 -22.94 -3.43 -0.15
C ARG A 209 -23.17 -4.27 1.10
N ALA A 210 -22.84 -3.71 2.25
CA ALA A 210 -23.20 -4.25 3.56
C ALA A 210 -24.14 -3.26 4.24
N THR A 211 -25.32 -3.71 4.66
CA THR A 211 -26.32 -2.90 5.38
C THR A 211 -26.68 -3.56 6.69
N THR A 212 -26.63 -2.77 7.76
CA THR A 212 -27.06 -3.20 9.08
C THR A 212 -28.59 -3.13 9.16
N HIS A 213 -29.23 -4.25 9.47
CA HIS A 213 -30.64 -4.36 9.80
C HIS A 213 -30.78 -4.94 11.20
N GLY A 214 -31.01 -4.07 12.19
CA GLY A 214 -31.01 -4.43 13.61
C GLY A 214 -29.64 -4.98 14.02
N SER A 215 -29.62 -6.22 14.52
CA SER A 215 -28.38 -6.93 14.89
C SER A 215 -27.72 -7.70 13.73
N SER A 216 -28.33 -7.73 12.53
CA SER A 216 -27.88 -8.54 11.39
C SER A 216 -27.28 -7.69 10.26
N LEU A 217 -26.27 -8.24 9.59
CA LEU A 217 -25.68 -7.66 8.38
C LEU A 217 -26.27 -8.34 7.14
N LYS A 218 -26.90 -7.56 6.27
CA LYS A 218 -27.34 -8.00 4.95
C LYS A 218 -26.32 -7.58 3.89
N PHE A 219 -25.93 -8.52 3.04
CA PHE A 219 -25.00 -8.28 1.94
C PHE A 219 -25.73 -8.33 0.60
N GLY A 220 -25.31 -7.51 -0.35
CA GLY A 220 -25.86 -7.49 -1.71
C GLY A 220 -24.87 -6.91 -2.71
N ALA A 221 -25.22 -6.98 -4.00
CA ALA A 221 -24.45 -6.34 -5.06
C ALA A 221 -24.51 -4.80 -4.89
N ALA A 222 -23.42 -4.12 -5.24
CA ALA A 222 -23.41 -2.68 -5.31
C ALA A 222 -24.05 -2.16 -6.62
N SER A 223 -24.60 -0.95 -6.58
CA SER A 223 -25.10 -0.24 -7.77
C SER A 223 -24.03 0.70 -8.31
N GLY A 224 -23.97 0.86 -9.63
CA GLY A 224 -22.97 1.69 -10.32
C GLY A 224 -23.26 1.79 -11.82
N PRO A 225 -22.35 2.41 -12.61
CA PRO A 225 -21.09 3.03 -12.19
C PRO A 225 -21.28 4.39 -11.49
N PRO A 226 -20.26 4.89 -10.76
CA PRO A 226 -20.32 6.18 -10.08
C PRO A 226 -19.98 7.36 -11.00
N VAL A 227 -19.77 7.10 -12.29
CA VAL A 227 -19.34 8.07 -13.30
C VAL A 227 -20.13 7.89 -14.58
N GLY A 228 -20.26 8.96 -15.36
CA GLY A 228 -20.79 8.93 -16.72
C GLY A 228 -19.81 8.33 -17.75
N PRO A 229 -20.18 8.33 -19.04
CA PRO A 229 -19.35 7.79 -20.13
C PRO A 229 -18.02 8.53 -20.29
N THR A 230 -17.99 9.82 -19.94
CA THR A 230 -16.78 10.66 -19.94
C THR A 230 -16.67 11.41 -18.61
N CYS A 231 -15.46 11.88 -18.31
CA CYS A 231 -15.18 12.67 -17.13
C CYS A 231 -15.96 14.00 -17.17
N GLU A 232 -16.66 14.32 -16.08
CA GLU A 232 -17.45 15.54 -15.96
C GLU A 232 -16.60 16.83 -16.01
N PHE A 233 -15.31 16.74 -15.67
CA PHE A 233 -14.42 17.92 -15.60
C PHE A 233 -13.66 18.21 -16.89
N CYS A 234 -13.27 17.18 -17.63
CA CYS A 234 -12.41 17.33 -18.81
C CYS A 234 -12.87 16.54 -20.03
N HIS A 235 -14.02 15.86 -19.95
CA HIS A 235 -14.66 15.05 -20.99
C HIS A 235 -13.75 13.99 -21.65
N HIS A 236 -12.66 13.59 -20.98
CA HIS A 236 -11.85 12.45 -21.39
C HIS A 236 -12.45 11.14 -20.83
N ARG A 237 -12.09 10.02 -21.46
CA ARG A 237 -12.53 8.69 -21.02
C ARG A 237 -11.98 8.30 -19.64
N HIS A 238 -12.67 7.36 -19.01
CA HIS A 238 -12.17 6.66 -17.82
C HIS A 238 -11.50 5.35 -18.21
N GLN A 239 -10.39 5.02 -17.56
CA GLN A 239 -9.87 3.66 -17.48
C GLN A 239 -10.44 2.96 -16.24
N LEU A 240 -10.72 1.67 -16.38
CA LEU A 240 -11.20 0.82 -15.29
C LEU A 240 -10.04 -0.01 -14.74
N GLY A 241 -9.85 0.03 -13.42
CA GLY A 241 -8.86 -0.76 -12.71
C GLY A 241 -9.42 -1.46 -11.48
N GLY A 242 -8.58 -2.27 -10.85
CA GLY A 242 -8.92 -3.11 -9.70
C GLY A 242 -9.39 -4.52 -10.10
N PRO A 243 -10.06 -5.25 -9.19
CA PRO A 243 -10.46 -4.79 -7.86
C PRO A 243 -9.28 -4.45 -6.94
N VAL A 244 -9.50 -3.51 -6.03
CA VAL A 244 -8.53 -3.09 -5.02
C VAL A 244 -9.17 -3.14 -3.63
N TRP A 245 -8.37 -3.39 -2.60
CA TRP A 245 -8.78 -3.22 -1.21
C TRP A 245 -9.14 -1.75 -0.94
N ALA A 246 -10.37 -1.48 -0.55
CA ALA A 246 -10.90 -0.14 -0.36
C ALA A 246 -11.08 0.26 1.12
N GLU A 247 -10.72 -0.63 2.04
CA GLU A 247 -10.66 -0.37 3.49
C GLU A 247 -9.29 0.21 3.91
N PRO A 248 -9.11 0.58 5.20
CA PRO A 248 -7.83 1.04 5.72
C PRO A 248 -6.66 0.08 5.43
N LEU A 249 -5.49 0.66 5.16
CA LEU A 249 -4.24 -0.05 4.88
C LEU A 249 -3.46 -0.42 6.15
N HIS A 250 -3.82 0.20 7.26
CA HIS A 250 -3.09 0.16 8.52
C HIS A 250 -4.07 0.06 9.68
N ASP A 251 -3.60 -0.56 10.75
CA ASP A 251 -4.25 -0.54 12.05
C ASP A 251 -3.60 0.57 12.90
N PRO A 252 -4.34 1.63 13.31
CA PRO A 252 -3.76 2.77 14.02
C PRO A 252 -3.15 2.38 15.37
N GLU A 253 -3.74 1.42 16.09
CA GLU A 253 -3.24 0.96 17.38
C GLU A 253 -1.91 0.22 17.21
N PHE A 254 -1.80 -0.63 16.19
CA PHE A 254 -0.56 -1.32 15.84
C PHE A 254 0.54 -0.32 15.46
N VAL A 255 0.24 0.68 14.60
CA VAL A 255 1.21 1.72 14.22
C VAL A 255 1.68 2.50 15.44
N GLY A 256 0.76 2.92 16.31
CA GLY A 256 1.08 3.60 17.57
C GLY A 256 1.93 2.72 18.50
N GLY A 257 1.62 1.42 18.57
CA GLY A 257 2.39 0.43 19.33
C GLY A 257 3.83 0.29 18.83
N VAL A 258 4.04 0.27 17.50
CA VAL A 258 5.38 0.22 16.89
C VAL A 258 6.15 1.51 17.15
N LEU A 259 5.51 2.68 17.02
CA LEU A 259 6.13 3.98 17.35
C LEU A 259 6.56 4.02 18.83
N GLY A 260 5.68 3.62 19.75
CA GLY A 260 6.00 3.55 21.18
C GLY A 260 7.11 2.55 21.49
N ALA A 261 7.21 1.44 20.74
CA ALA A 261 8.31 0.49 20.89
C ALA A 261 9.66 1.09 20.45
N LEU A 262 9.68 1.91 19.39
CA LEU A 262 10.88 2.64 18.97
C LEU A 262 11.31 3.69 20.01
N GLU A 263 10.35 4.33 20.69
CA GLU A 263 10.63 5.30 21.76
C GLU A 263 11.18 4.64 23.02
N ARG A 264 10.72 3.43 23.36
CA ARG A 264 11.23 2.66 24.51
C ARG A 264 12.60 2.01 24.26
N SER A 265 13.09 1.98 23.03
CA SER A 265 14.37 1.36 22.68
C SER A 265 15.17 2.21 21.70
N PRO A 266 15.54 3.45 22.09
CA PRO A 266 16.24 4.37 21.19
C PRO A 266 17.64 3.83 20.86
N GLY A 267 18.07 4.03 19.62
CA GLY A 267 19.37 3.60 19.11
C GLY A 267 19.46 2.09 18.81
N ARG A 268 18.39 1.32 19.04
CA ARG A 268 18.39 -0.12 18.81
C ARG A 268 18.61 -0.50 17.35
N PHE A 269 18.12 0.33 16.43
CA PHE A 269 18.27 0.11 15.00
C PHE A 269 18.91 1.33 14.35
N THR A 270 19.95 1.12 13.54
CA THR A 270 20.56 2.20 12.74
C THR A 270 19.55 2.92 11.83
N THR A 271 18.51 2.20 11.40
CA THR A 271 17.43 2.71 10.54
C THR A 271 16.28 3.36 11.32
N GLU A 272 16.35 3.47 12.65
CA GLU A 272 15.29 4.04 13.48
C GLU A 272 14.81 5.43 13.04
N PRO A 273 15.66 6.40 12.66
CA PRO A 273 15.18 7.70 12.19
C PRO A 273 14.29 7.61 10.96
N ARG A 274 14.60 6.67 10.04
CA ARG A 274 13.78 6.38 8.85
C ARG A 274 12.47 5.72 9.24
N LEU A 275 12.50 4.71 10.12
CA LEU A 275 11.30 4.03 10.60
C LEU A 275 10.34 5.02 11.29
N ARG A 276 10.85 5.82 12.23
CA ARG A 276 10.07 6.84 12.94
C ARG A 276 9.46 7.85 11.98
N GLY A 277 10.23 8.34 11.00
CA GLY A 277 9.74 9.29 10.02
C GLY A 277 8.61 8.74 9.15
N VAL A 278 8.78 7.54 8.57
CA VAL A 278 7.76 6.90 7.73
C VAL A 278 6.50 6.56 8.53
N LEU A 279 6.66 5.93 9.71
CA LEU A 279 5.52 5.57 10.58
C LEU A 279 4.77 6.82 11.07
N SER A 280 5.45 7.93 11.29
CA SER A 280 4.80 9.20 11.64
C SER A 280 3.96 9.74 10.49
N VAL A 281 4.41 9.61 9.23
CA VAL A 281 3.56 9.95 8.08
C VAL A 281 2.33 9.06 8.06
N ILE A 282 2.52 7.75 8.20
CA ILE A 282 1.43 6.75 8.22
C ILE A 282 0.40 7.06 9.29
N SER A 283 0.83 7.42 10.52
CA SER A 283 -0.08 7.79 11.61
C SER A 283 -0.87 9.09 11.35
N GLU A 284 -0.38 9.94 10.44
CA GLU A 284 -1.05 11.18 10.03
C GLU A 284 -1.92 11.01 8.78
N GLU A 285 -1.92 9.84 8.13
CA GLU A 285 -2.68 9.60 6.91
C GLU A 285 -4.17 9.41 7.17
N LEU A 286 -5.00 9.91 6.26
CA LEU A 286 -6.41 9.52 6.17
C LEU A 286 -6.49 8.06 5.72
N GLY A 287 -6.71 7.15 6.67
CA GLY A 287 -6.81 5.71 6.41
C GLY A 287 -8.09 5.31 5.68
N ASP A 288 -9.16 6.09 5.84
CA ASP A 288 -10.48 5.90 5.24
C ASP A 288 -10.62 6.50 3.84
N VAL A 289 -9.60 7.20 3.35
CA VAL A 289 -9.57 7.82 2.01
C VAL A 289 -8.62 7.04 1.10
N PRO A 290 -9.15 6.26 0.13
CA PRO A 290 -8.33 5.54 -0.82
C PRO A 290 -7.70 6.42 -1.89
N LEU A 291 -6.43 6.10 -2.21
CA LEU A 291 -5.63 6.75 -3.23
C LEU A 291 -5.34 8.22 -2.89
N TYR A 292 -4.64 8.91 -3.78
CA TYR A 292 -4.25 10.30 -3.58
C TYR A 292 -4.09 11.03 -4.91
N TYR A 293 -4.09 12.36 -4.83
CA TYR A 293 -3.63 13.24 -5.91
C TYR A 293 -2.20 13.67 -5.65
N THR A 294 -1.49 14.14 -6.67
CA THR A 294 -0.20 14.82 -6.46
C THR A 294 -0.34 16.30 -6.76
N LEU A 295 0.29 17.13 -5.93
CA LEU A 295 0.29 18.58 -6.07
C LEU A 295 0.81 19.04 -7.46
N ASP A 296 1.90 18.42 -7.91
CA ASP A 296 2.44 18.62 -9.26
C ASP A 296 1.49 18.11 -10.35
N GLY A 297 0.78 17.00 -10.09
CA GLY A 297 -0.20 16.43 -11.01
C GLY A 297 -1.32 17.42 -11.28
N LEU A 298 -1.97 17.92 -10.22
CA LEU A 298 -3.05 18.89 -10.32
C LEU A 298 -2.64 20.15 -11.10
N SER A 299 -1.48 20.72 -10.75
CA SER A 299 -0.97 21.94 -11.38
C SER A 299 -0.60 21.70 -12.85
N SER A 300 0.02 20.56 -13.15
CA SER A 300 0.38 20.18 -14.53
C SER A 300 -0.84 19.98 -15.43
N THR A 301 -1.94 19.44 -14.89
CA THR A 301 -3.19 19.23 -15.62
C THR A 301 -3.78 20.53 -16.15
N ILE A 302 -3.75 21.60 -15.35
CA ILE A 302 -4.27 22.93 -15.73
C ILE A 302 -3.19 23.89 -16.25
N ARG A 303 -1.94 23.42 -16.36
CA ARG A 303 -0.76 24.21 -16.77
C ARG A 303 -0.53 25.48 -15.94
N SER A 304 -0.80 25.42 -14.64
CA SER A 304 -0.53 26.51 -13.70
C SER A 304 0.83 26.37 -13.02
N ASN A 305 1.30 27.44 -12.38
CA ASN A 305 2.30 27.31 -11.33
C ASN A 305 1.73 26.46 -10.17
N THR A 306 2.63 25.88 -9.39
CA THR A 306 2.23 24.96 -8.31
C THR A 306 2.07 25.73 -6.99
N PRO A 307 0.90 25.66 -6.31
CA PRO A 307 0.79 26.21 -4.96
C PRO A 307 1.73 25.47 -4.01
N SER A 308 2.18 26.13 -2.95
CA SER A 308 2.94 25.41 -1.93
C SER A 308 2.06 24.34 -1.27
N LEU A 309 2.70 23.29 -0.73
CA LEU A 309 2.00 22.21 -0.04
C LEU A 309 1.08 22.73 1.08
N LEU A 310 1.54 23.74 1.82
CA LEU A 310 0.76 24.33 2.91
C LEU A 310 -0.40 25.18 2.40
N GLN A 311 -0.27 25.87 1.26
CA GLN A 311 -1.36 26.62 0.65
C GLN A 311 -2.48 25.69 0.18
N LEU A 312 -2.17 24.62 -0.56
CA LEU A 312 -3.21 23.68 -1.01
C LEU A 312 -3.89 22.99 0.16
N ARG A 313 -3.13 22.58 1.18
CA ARG A 313 -3.68 21.99 2.40
C ARG A 313 -4.57 22.97 3.15
N SER A 314 -4.16 24.23 3.26
CA SER A 314 -4.97 25.26 3.93
C SER A 314 -6.27 25.53 3.16
N ALA A 315 -6.23 25.54 1.82
CA ALA A 315 -7.43 25.67 0.99
C ALA A 315 -8.43 24.52 1.19
N LEU A 316 -7.95 23.28 1.26
CA LEU A 316 -8.81 22.12 1.56
C LEU A 316 -9.42 22.21 2.97
N LEU A 317 -8.63 22.60 3.96
CA LEU A 317 -9.09 22.75 5.34
C LEU A 317 -10.08 23.92 5.51
N HIS A 318 -9.86 25.04 4.83
CA HIS A 318 -10.82 26.15 4.80
C HIS A 318 -12.13 25.79 4.10
N ALA A 319 -12.07 24.91 3.10
CA ALA A 319 -13.26 24.37 2.43
C ALA A 319 -13.99 23.29 3.27
N GLY A 320 -13.51 22.98 4.48
CA GLY A 320 -14.17 22.04 5.41
C GLY A 320 -13.81 20.57 5.20
N PHE A 321 -12.78 20.27 4.41
CA PHE A 321 -12.36 18.90 4.11
C PHE A 321 -11.12 18.49 4.90
N ARG A 322 -11.01 17.20 5.18
CA ARG A 322 -9.82 16.62 5.81
C ARG A 322 -8.72 16.51 4.76
N VAL A 323 -7.46 16.64 5.20
CA VAL A 323 -6.31 16.49 4.32
C VAL A 323 -5.10 15.89 5.02
N SER A 324 -4.54 14.84 4.44
CA SER A 324 -3.24 14.27 4.84
C SER A 324 -2.25 14.23 3.68
N LEU A 325 -1.03 13.86 3.99
CA LEU A 325 -0.05 13.43 2.99
C LEU A 325 -0.16 11.90 2.82
N SER A 326 0.73 11.31 2.03
CA SER A 326 0.90 9.86 2.00
C SER A 326 2.37 9.45 1.97
N HIS A 327 2.73 8.39 2.69
CA HIS A 327 4.05 7.79 2.70
C HIS A 327 4.42 7.22 1.33
N ALA A 328 3.43 6.86 0.52
CA ALA A 328 3.63 6.26 -0.80
C ALA A 328 4.16 7.26 -1.85
N CYS A 329 4.01 8.58 -1.64
CA CYS A 329 4.54 9.60 -2.54
C CYS A 329 4.72 10.95 -1.84
N LYS A 330 5.91 11.56 -2.01
CA LYS A 330 6.32 12.81 -1.35
C LYS A 330 5.35 13.98 -1.52
N ASN A 331 4.79 14.14 -2.72
CA ASN A 331 3.89 15.24 -3.07
C ASN A 331 2.41 14.82 -3.06
N ALA A 332 2.11 13.68 -2.44
CA ALA A 332 0.74 13.19 -2.33
C ALA A 332 -0.10 14.07 -1.42
N VAL A 333 -1.36 14.26 -1.83
CA VAL A 333 -2.42 14.88 -1.06
C VAL A 333 -3.60 13.93 -1.05
N LYS A 334 -3.95 13.45 0.14
CA LYS A 334 -5.17 12.68 0.40
C LYS A 334 -6.20 13.61 1.00
N THR A 335 -7.43 13.52 0.52
CA THR A 335 -8.53 14.35 1.00
C THR A 335 -9.85 13.65 0.75
N ASP A 336 -10.81 13.87 1.64
CA ASP A 336 -12.21 13.45 1.44
C ASP A 336 -13.01 14.46 0.61
N ALA A 337 -12.36 15.52 0.11
CA ALA A 337 -12.93 16.42 -0.88
C ALA A 337 -13.29 15.67 -2.17
N PRO A 338 -14.52 15.79 -2.67
CA PRO A 338 -14.88 15.30 -3.99
C PRO A 338 -13.99 15.93 -5.07
N PRO A 339 -13.74 15.23 -6.20
CA PRO A 339 -12.93 15.78 -7.29
C PRO A 339 -13.40 17.16 -7.79
N ALA A 340 -14.72 17.44 -7.74
CA ALA A 340 -15.29 18.73 -8.10
C ALA A 340 -14.74 19.89 -7.23
N VAL A 341 -14.69 19.68 -5.91
CA VAL A 341 -14.12 20.65 -4.96
C VAL A 341 -12.64 20.86 -5.23
N LEU A 342 -11.91 19.78 -5.50
CA LEU A 342 -10.48 19.87 -5.78
C LEU A 342 -10.22 20.71 -7.04
N TRP A 343 -11.01 20.52 -8.10
CA TRP A 343 -10.92 21.34 -9.31
C TRP A 343 -11.36 22.78 -9.09
N ASP A 344 -12.37 23.05 -8.26
CA ASP A 344 -12.75 24.41 -7.88
C ASP A 344 -11.64 25.16 -7.14
N ILE A 345 -10.95 24.49 -6.21
CA ILE A 345 -9.76 25.06 -5.55
C ILE A 345 -8.69 25.38 -6.61
N MET A 346 -8.42 24.48 -7.54
CA MET A 346 -7.43 24.72 -8.60
C MET A 346 -7.86 25.81 -9.60
N ARG A 347 -9.16 25.96 -9.87
CA ARG A 347 -9.71 27.09 -10.65
C ARG A 347 -9.50 28.42 -9.93
N CYS A 348 -9.77 28.48 -8.62
CA CYS A 348 -9.47 29.66 -7.80
C CYS A 348 -7.97 29.99 -7.82
N TRP A 349 -7.11 28.98 -7.75
CA TRP A 349 -5.66 29.16 -7.86
C TRP A 349 -5.27 29.77 -9.21
N ALA A 350 -5.83 29.27 -10.31
CA ALA A 350 -5.58 29.77 -11.66
C ALA A 350 -6.09 31.20 -11.89
N LYS A 351 -7.13 31.63 -11.17
CA LYS A 351 -7.57 33.04 -11.18
C LYS A 351 -6.57 33.97 -10.49
N LEU A 352 -5.98 33.53 -9.39
CA LEU A 352 -4.92 34.27 -8.69
C LEU A 352 -3.59 34.25 -9.45
N HIS A 353 -3.33 33.19 -10.22
CA HIS A 353 -2.11 32.99 -10.99
C HIS A 353 -2.47 32.64 -12.45
N PRO A 354 -2.79 33.65 -13.28
CA PRO A 354 -3.36 33.45 -14.61
C PRO A 354 -2.54 32.53 -15.51
N VAL A 355 -3.23 31.55 -16.11
CA VAL A 355 -2.71 30.68 -17.16
C VAL A 355 -3.01 31.31 -18.52
N LYS A 356 -2.09 31.18 -19.49
CA LYS A 356 -2.28 31.66 -20.87
C LYS A 356 -3.25 30.76 -21.62
N LEU A 357 -4.56 31.01 -21.46
CA LEU A 357 -5.65 30.20 -22.03
C LEU A 357 -5.57 30.12 -23.55
N GLU A 358 -5.14 31.20 -24.21
CA GLU A 358 -4.97 31.29 -25.67
C GLU A 358 -3.93 30.29 -26.23
N ARG A 359 -3.11 29.68 -25.37
CA ARG A 359 -2.11 28.66 -25.74
C ARG A 359 -2.60 27.23 -25.50
N LEU A 360 -3.82 27.06 -25.00
CA LEU A 360 -4.40 25.76 -24.70
C LEU A 360 -5.32 25.33 -25.83
N PRO A 361 -5.18 24.10 -26.37
CA PRO A 361 -6.21 23.54 -27.25
C PRO A 361 -7.54 23.40 -26.50
N ASP A 362 -8.66 23.70 -27.13
CA ASP A 362 -10.02 23.58 -26.54
C ASP A 362 -10.34 22.15 -26.09
N THR A 363 -9.71 21.16 -26.71
CA THR A 363 -9.83 19.74 -26.35
C THR A 363 -8.98 19.34 -25.15
N SER A 364 -8.06 20.20 -24.70
CA SER A 364 -7.15 19.89 -23.59
C SER A 364 -7.89 19.84 -22.25
N PRO A 365 -7.43 19.00 -21.30
CA PRO A 365 -8.00 18.99 -19.96
C PRO A 365 -7.97 20.36 -19.28
N ALA A 366 -6.88 21.11 -19.45
CA ALA A 366 -6.71 22.45 -18.90
C ALA A 366 -7.81 23.40 -19.37
N ALA A 367 -8.03 23.53 -20.68
CA ALA A 367 -9.03 24.44 -21.24
C ALA A 367 -10.44 24.11 -20.73
N ARG A 368 -10.81 22.83 -20.73
CA ARG A 368 -12.13 22.38 -20.26
C ARG A 368 -12.35 22.64 -18.78
N ILE A 369 -11.37 22.32 -17.93
CA ILE A 369 -11.46 22.55 -16.49
C ILE A 369 -11.58 24.05 -16.20
N LEU A 370 -10.74 24.89 -16.83
CA LEU A 370 -10.67 26.32 -16.58
C LEU A 370 -11.82 27.12 -17.22
N SER A 371 -12.55 26.54 -18.19
CA SER A 371 -13.75 27.16 -18.79
C SER A 371 -14.96 27.22 -17.85
N VAL A 372 -14.93 26.45 -16.76
CA VAL A 372 -16.01 26.38 -15.78
C VAL A 372 -15.66 27.29 -14.60
N GLU A 373 -16.61 28.15 -14.21
CA GLU A 373 -16.50 29.00 -13.03
C GLU A 373 -16.53 28.16 -11.73
N PRO A 374 -15.64 28.43 -10.75
CA PRO A 374 -15.63 27.68 -9.51
C PRO A 374 -16.89 27.96 -8.69
N THR A 375 -17.51 26.89 -8.17
CA THR A 375 -18.71 27.01 -7.31
C THR A 375 -18.37 27.39 -5.87
N LEU A 376 -17.15 27.07 -5.43
CA LEU A 376 -16.60 27.50 -4.14
C LEU A 376 -15.50 28.55 -4.32
N GLN A 377 -15.36 29.46 -3.35
CA GLN A 377 -14.24 30.40 -3.30
C GLN A 377 -13.17 29.89 -2.32
N ALA A 378 -12.01 29.50 -2.85
CA ALA A 378 -10.94 28.90 -2.04
C ALA A 378 -10.06 29.95 -1.36
N SER A 379 -9.80 29.77 -0.07
CA SER A 379 -8.84 30.57 0.69
C SER A 379 -7.48 29.87 0.76
N PHE A 380 -6.42 30.50 0.25
CA PHE A 380 -5.05 30.00 0.33
C PHE A 380 -4.27 30.58 1.52
N ALA A 381 -4.95 31.30 2.43
CA ALA A 381 -4.35 31.78 3.67
C ALA A 381 -3.83 30.60 4.49
N LEU A 382 -2.61 30.71 5.03
CA LEU A 382 -2.00 29.60 5.75
C LEU A 382 -2.72 29.35 7.07
N ARG A 383 -3.08 28.10 7.32
CA ARG A 383 -3.59 27.65 8.62
C ARG A 383 -2.50 26.98 9.45
N ASP A 384 -2.60 27.11 10.77
CA ASP A 384 -1.64 26.52 11.71
C ASP A 384 -1.66 24.97 11.72
N ASP A 385 -2.83 24.39 11.48
CA ASP A 385 -3.07 22.94 11.37
C ASP A 385 -2.72 22.37 9.99
N ALA A 386 -2.37 23.21 9.01
CA ALA A 386 -1.99 22.76 7.68
C ALA A 386 -0.61 22.07 7.66
N ASN A 387 0.32 22.39 8.58
CA ASN A 387 1.65 21.78 8.59
C ASN A 387 1.68 20.54 9.53
N PRO A 388 1.83 19.30 9.01
CA PRO A 388 1.78 18.09 9.83
C PRO A 388 2.90 18.04 10.88
N SER A 389 2.64 17.39 12.01
CA SER A 389 3.58 17.30 13.14
C SER A 389 4.93 16.71 12.75
N SER A 390 4.91 15.61 11.99
CA SER A 390 6.11 14.95 11.48
C SER A 390 6.98 15.86 10.62
N ARG A 391 6.36 16.80 9.88
CA ARG A 391 7.07 17.81 9.08
C ARG A 391 7.58 18.96 9.95
N LYS A 392 6.77 19.48 10.88
CA LYS A 392 7.19 20.51 11.85
C LYS A 392 8.41 20.07 12.65
N ARG A 393 8.48 18.78 13.01
CA ARG A 393 9.59 18.16 13.76
C ARG A 393 10.81 17.77 12.90
N GLY A 394 10.77 17.98 11.58
CA GLY A 394 11.90 17.66 10.69
C GLY A 394 12.23 16.16 10.59
N LEU A 395 11.25 15.27 10.76
CA LEU A 395 11.49 13.82 10.70
C LEU A 395 11.90 13.36 9.29
N LYS A 396 12.64 12.25 9.19
CA LYS A 396 13.02 11.62 7.90
C LYS A 396 11.84 10.89 7.26
N ARG A 397 10.89 11.66 6.72
CA ARG A 397 9.58 11.20 6.22
C ARG A 397 9.65 10.37 4.94
N PHE A 398 10.57 10.73 4.04
CA PHE A 398 10.76 10.07 2.75
C PHE A 398 12.23 9.69 2.64
N PRO A 399 12.56 8.39 2.54
CA PRO A 399 13.93 7.96 2.32
C PRO A 399 14.41 8.48 0.97
N GLU A 400 15.68 8.89 0.91
CA GLU A 400 16.33 9.19 -0.35
C GLU A 400 16.54 7.89 -1.11
N ASN A 401 16.26 7.92 -2.41
CA ASN A 401 16.65 6.80 -3.26
C ASN A 401 18.17 6.70 -3.15
N PRO A 402 18.69 5.54 -2.78
CA PRO A 402 20.12 5.36 -2.67
C PRO A 402 20.78 5.50 -4.03
N GLU A 403 22.06 5.81 -4.00
CA GLU A 403 22.87 6.16 -5.16
C GLU A 403 22.80 5.12 -6.28
N ALA A 404 23.22 5.52 -7.48
CA ALA A 404 23.37 4.60 -8.60
C ALA A 404 24.14 3.34 -8.15
N PHE A 405 23.71 2.16 -8.61
CA PHE A 405 24.26 0.84 -8.25
C PHE A 405 23.88 0.28 -6.86
N TRP A 406 22.94 0.89 -6.15
CA TRP A 406 22.38 0.30 -4.92
C TRP A 406 21.31 -0.75 -5.21
N GLY A 407 21.49 -1.95 -4.64
CA GLY A 407 20.57 -3.08 -4.77
C GLY A 407 21.32 -4.41 -4.96
N PRO A 408 20.62 -5.56 -4.84
CA PRO A 408 21.23 -6.85 -5.17
C PRO A 408 21.71 -6.83 -6.63
N LYS A 409 22.99 -7.13 -6.83
CA LYS A 409 23.59 -7.22 -8.18
C LYS A 409 22.76 -8.17 -9.05
N ALA A 410 22.77 -7.92 -10.36
CA ALA A 410 22.13 -8.80 -11.32
C ALA A 410 22.46 -10.27 -11.02
N ARG A 411 21.45 -11.14 -11.14
CA ARG A 411 21.60 -12.59 -10.95
C ARG A 411 22.86 -13.03 -11.70
N ALA A 412 23.78 -13.69 -10.99
CA ALA A 412 24.99 -14.23 -11.60
C ALA A 412 24.57 -15.05 -12.82
N LYS A 413 25.09 -14.70 -14.01
CA LYS A 413 24.92 -15.53 -15.19
C LYS A 413 25.56 -16.88 -14.86
N ALA A 414 24.84 -17.97 -15.13
CA ALA A 414 25.45 -19.28 -15.08
C ALA A 414 26.61 -19.26 -16.08
N GLY A 415 27.83 -19.33 -15.57
CA GLY A 415 29.03 -19.56 -16.36
C GLY A 415 29.13 -21.02 -16.74
#